data_AF-A0A8T1WS57-F1
#
_entry.id   AF-A0A8T1WS57-F1
#
_cell.length_a   1.000
_cell.length_b   1.000
_cell.length_c   1.000
_cell.angle_alpha   90.00
_cell.angle_beta   90.00
_cell.angle_gamma   90.00
#
_symmetry.space_group_name_H-M   'P 1'
#
loop_
_entity.id
_entity.type
_entity.pdbx_description
1 polymer ?
#
loop_
_entity_poly.entity_id
_entity_poly.type
_entity_poly.pdbx_seq_one_letter_code
_entity_poly.pdbx_strand_id
1 'polypeptide(L)'
;MLTRSRAQASKQPVFIDDKWNDAYIQTKDEQIDAMLAADASQRGWDELEEENSDASDGDADRDEDVWRSDGEESEDDEDDWIIDRKPLTLSFVERWVAGGGLVENVSWTVGTLLLAPLAVYVSLPRSKDQLWPLRSVRLAGTVWKVALNLLTLAATAMALYGASCGLEPLTLTSGLYWRQLEMETPLECSYRLIGGGSVAVEAVVDAVSLTTSSETPLRRLDEDLWTLVATLDTPVVHELTRLVLGALLSICCFYRVWAKILVLSMATSYVVFNVATEVQLNQRAAVEIFSLDPNFAFVNESIFIAIDGQNLEQGGFVAWAPYWGGLQQHQTEVCPKQFPQQLSNGGVLVTFGQVNEYVPCYLSASASASATVVDGEIRPAEAFQCFESIRLRVKDQKSVPGWSLNQPQQVEAISTMEK
;
A
#
# COMPACT_ATOMS: atom_id res chain seq x y z
N MET A 1 -17.87 -14.21 -12.66
CA MET A 1 -18.19 -15.65 -12.69
C MET A 1 -18.29 -16.15 -11.25
N LEU A 2 -19.39 -16.82 -10.89
CA LEU A 2 -19.53 -17.45 -9.57
C LEU A 2 -18.78 -18.79 -9.62
N THR A 3 -17.91 -19.04 -8.64
CA THR A 3 -17.22 -20.33 -8.50
C THR A 3 -18.21 -21.43 -8.16
N ARG A 4 -17.89 -22.67 -8.59
CA ARG A 4 -18.72 -23.87 -8.39
C ARG A 4 -19.11 -24.07 -6.91
N SER A 5 -18.22 -23.72 -5.97
CA SER A 5 -18.47 -23.75 -4.53
C SER A 5 -19.54 -22.75 -4.07
N ARG A 6 -19.54 -21.53 -4.60
CA ARG A 6 -20.58 -20.51 -4.32
C ARG A 6 -21.92 -20.85 -4.97
N ALA A 7 -21.92 -21.41 -6.17
CA ALA A 7 -23.13 -21.84 -6.85
C ALA A 7 -23.78 -23.07 -6.18
N GLN A 8 -22.96 -23.98 -5.65
CA GLN A 8 -23.43 -25.13 -4.85
C GLN A 8 -23.98 -24.68 -3.49
N ALA A 9 -23.38 -23.65 -2.87
CA ALA A 9 -23.92 -23.02 -1.66
C ALA A 9 -25.21 -22.22 -1.91
N SER A 10 -25.39 -21.65 -3.10
CA SER A 10 -26.55 -20.80 -3.44
C SER A 10 -27.65 -21.50 -4.25
N LYS A 11 -27.50 -22.80 -4.57
CA LYS A 11 -28.41 -23.58 -5.44
C LYS A 11 -28.70 -22.90 -6.79
N GLN A 12 -27.73 -22.19 -7.36
CA GLN A 12 -27.86 -21.59 -8.68
C GLN A 12 -27.24 -22.51 -9.75
N PRO A 13 -27.82 -22.60 -10.96
CA PRO A 13 -27.23 -23.37 -12.04
C PRO A 13 -25.87 -22.78 -12.43
N VAL A 14 -24.85 -23.63 -12.45
CA VAL A 14 -23.50 -23.29 -12.91
C VAL A 14 -23.50 -23.38 -14.43
N PHE A 15 -23.27 -22.26 -15.11
CA PHE A 15 -22.93 -22.27 -16.52
C PHE A 15 -21.43 -22.58 -16.63
N ILE A 16 -21.11 -23.81 -17.02
CA ILE A 16 -19.74 -24.24 -17.35
C ILE A 16 -19.48 -23.74 -18.77
N ASP A 17 -18.40 -22.99 -18.95
CA ASP A 17 -17.91 -22.62 -20.29
C ASP A 17 -17.32 -23.88 -20.94
N ASP A 18 -17.85 -24.28 -22.09
CA ASP A 18 -17.48 -25.50 -22.80
C ASP A 18 -15.96 -25.56 -23.08
N LYS A 19 -15.28 -24.40 -23.16
CA LYS A 19 -13.83 -24.31 -23.34
C LYS A 19 -13.01 -24.86 -22.17
N TRP A 20 -13.52 -24.79 -20.93
CA TRP A 20 -12.80 -25.31 -19.76
C TRP A 20 -12.83 -26.83 -19.70
N ASN A 21 -13.95 -27.43 -20.14
CA ASN A 21 -14.11 -28.87 -20.21
C ASN A 21 -13.19 -29.48 -21.29
N ASP A 22 -13.05 -28.82 -22.43
CA ASP A 22 -12.19 -29.27 -23.52
C ASP A 22 -10.70 -29.26 -23.14
N ALA A 23 -10.23 -28.23 -22.42
CA ALA A 23 -8.85 -28.16 -21.94
C ALA A 23 -8.54 -29.20 -20.85
N TYR A 24 -9.51 -29.49 -19.98
CA TYR A 24 -9.39 -30.54 -18.96
C TYR A 24 -9.35 -31.94 -19.58
N ILE A 25 -10.17 -32.19 -20.61
CA ILE A 25 -10.17 -33.45 -21.36
C ILE A 25 -8.83 -33.61 -22.11
N GLN A 26 -8.36 -32.56 -22.80
CA GLN A 26 -7.11 -32.61 -23.54
C GLN A 26 -5.90 -32.89 -22.63
N THR A 27 -5.83 -32.25 -21.47
CA THR A 27 -4.74 -32.51 -20.49
C THR A 27 -4.83 -33.89 -19.87
N LYS A 28 -6.02 -34.49 -19.75
CA LYS A 28 -6.19 -35.87 -19.30
C LYS A 28 -5.80 -36.88 -20.37
N ASP A 29 -6.10 -36.62 -21.63
CA ASP A 29 -5.68 -37.46 -22.76
C ASP A 29 -4.15 -37.43 -22.92
N GLU A 30 -3.51 -36.26 -22.77
CA GLU A 30 -2.05 -36.13 -22.76
C GLU A 30 -1.38 -36.90 -21.60
N GLN A 31 -2.02 -36.95 -20.42
CA GLN A 31 -1.56 -37.77 -19.28
C GLN A 31 -1.66 -39.27 -19.58
N ILE A 32 -2.72 -39.69 -20.27
CA ILE A 32 -2.90 -41.10 -20.66
C ILE A 32 -1.84 -41.49 -21.70
N ASP A 33 -1.59 -40.64 -22.69
CA ASP A 33 -0.56 -40.88 -23.71
C ASP A 33 0.86 -40.91 -23.12
N ALA A 34 1.15 -40.05 -22.15
CA ALA A 34 2.43 -40.06 -21.43
C ALA A 34 2.62 -41.32 -20.58
N MET A 35 1.56 -41.80 -19.91
CA MET A 35 1.61 -43.08 -19.17
C MET A 35 1.75 -44.28 -20.11
N LEU A 36 1.06 -44.30 -21.25
CA LEU A 36 1.17 -45.37 -22.24
C LEU A 36 2.55 -45.39 -22.91
N ALA A 37 3.16 -44.24 -23.14
CA ALA A 37 4.53 -44.14 -23.65
C ALA A 37 5.57 -44.62 -22.62
N ALA A 38 5.35 -44.32 -21.34
CA ALA A 38 6.21 -44.80 -20.25
C ALA A 38 6.09 -46.33 -20.06
N ASP A 39 4.88 -46.90 -20.14
CA ASP A 39 4.65 -48.34 -20.02
C ASP A 39 5.20 -49.13 -21.23
N ALA A 40 5.22 -48.51 -22.42
CA ALA A 40 5.87 -49.07 -23.61
C ALA A 40 7.41 -49.11 -23.49
N SER A 41 8.01 -48.24 -22.67
CA SER A 41 9.47 -48.19 -22.45
C SER A 41 9.97 -49.18 -21.39
N GLN A 42 9.06 -49.84 -20.64
CA GLN A 42 9.41 -50.77 -19.56
C GLN A 42 9.44 -52.26 -19.98
N ARG A 43 9.16 -52.57 -21.25
CA ARG A 43 9.35 -53.91 -21.84
C ARG A 43 10.34 -53.87 -23.01
N GLY A 44 11.61 -54.05 -22.67
CA GLY A 44 12.69 -54.31 -23.64
C GLY A 44 13.83 -53.34 -23.45
N TRP A 45 14.86 -53.78 -22.75
CA TRP A 45 16.21 -54.04 -23.28
C TRP A 45 17.08 -54.45 -22.08
N ASP A 46 17.44 -55.73 -22.07
CA ASP A 46 18.60 -56.26 -21.37
C ASP A 46 19.88 -55.59 -21.92
N GLU A 47 20.97 -55.74 -21.15
CA GLU A 47 22.36 -55.31 -21.40
C GLU A 47 22.67 -53.84 -21.06
N LEU A 48 23.42 -53.65 -19.97
CA LEU A 48 24.87 -53.41 -20.06
C LEU A 48 25.52 -53.53 -18.67
N GLU A 49 26.28 -54.61 -18.48
CA GLU A 49 27.48 -54.61 -17.65
C GLU A 49 28.52 -53.68 -18.31
N GLU A 50 29.32 -52.97 -17.51
CA GLU A 50 30.79 -53.11 -17.50
C GLU A 50 31.46 -52.14 -16.51
N GLU A 51 32.59 -52.64 -15.99
CA GLU A 51 33.40 -52.17 -14.87
C GLU A 51 34.33 -50.99 -15.19
N ASN A 52 34.88 -50.43 -14.09
CA ASN A 52 36.24 -49.93 -13.93
C ASN A 52 36.71 -48.68 -14.71
N SER A 53 37.12 -47.67 -13.93
CA SER A 53 38.56 -47.49 -13.67
C SER A 53 38.82 -46.52 -12.51
N ASP A 54 39.59 -47.03 -11.55
CA ASP A 54 40.40 -46.24 -10.62
C ASP A 54 41.39 -45.33 -11.37
N ALA A 55 41.67 -44.15 -10.83
CA ALA A 55 43.04 -43.65 -10.72
C ALA A 55 43.15 -42.37 -9.87
N SER A 56 43.94 -42.51 -8.81
CA SER A 56 44.99 -41.60 -8.35
C SER A 56 44.72 -40.79 -7.09
N ASP A 57 45.25 -41.37 -6.01
CA ASP A 57 45.75 -40.74 -4.80
C ASP A 57 46.71 -39.57 -5.09
N GLY A 58 46.79 -38.66 -4.10
CA GLY A 58 47.73 -37.57 -4.03
C GLY A 58 47.70 -36.91 -2.65
N ASP A 59 48.17 -37.64 -1.64
CA ASP A 59 48.49 -37.12 -0.31
C ASP A 59 49.63 -36.07 -0.37
N ALA A 60 49.52 -35.01 0.42
CA ALA A 60 50.65 -34.45 1.18
C ALA A 60 50.20 -33.33 2.14
N ASP A 61 50.46 -33.57 3.42
CA ASP A 61 50.38 -32.64 4.55
C ASP A 61 51.21 -31.35 4.35
N ARG A 62 50.77 -30.23 4.93
CA ARG A 62 51.68 -29.32 5.66
C ARG A 62 51.00 -28.29 6.55
N ASP A 63 51.61 -28.17 7.72
CA ASP A 63 51.26 -27.39 8.91
C ASP A 63 51.47 -25.87 8.81
N GLU A 64 50.88 -25.20 9.81
CA GLU A 64 51.34 -23.98 10.52
C GLU A 64 51.19 -22.58 9.89
N ASP A 65 50.41 -21.71 10.55
CA ASP A 65 50.85 -20.48 11.25
C ASP A 65 49.69 -19.50 11.51
N VAL A 66 49.32 -19.26 12.78
CA VAL A 66 49.75 -18.14 13.64
C VAL A 66 49.25 -16.77 13.19
N TRP A 67 48.18 -16.28 13.84
CA TRP A 67 47.97 -14.85 14.12
C TRP A 67 47.31 -14.68 15.49
N ARG A 68 48.14 -14.65 16.54
CA ARG A 68 47.87 -13.86 17.74
C ARG A 68 48.57 -12.52 17.56
N SER A 69 47.88 -11.44 17.91
CA SER A 69 48.53 -10.19 18.26
C SER A 69 47.76 -9.58 19.41
N ASP A 70 48.24 -9.91 20.61
CA ASP A 70 48.13 -9.04 21.77
C ASP A 70 49.02 -7.82 21.51
N GLY A 71 48.54 -6.65 21.92
CA GLY A 71 49.28 -5.39 21.91
C GLY A 71 48.84 -4.58 23.12
N GLU A 72 49.32 -4.99 24.30
CA GLU A 72 49.29 -4.19 25.52
C GLU A 72 50.48 -3.21 25.55
N GLU A 73 50.25 -2.13 26.30
CA GLU A 73 51.23 -1.24 26.96
C GLU A 73 52.02 -0.20 26.15
N SER A 74 51.64 1.06 26.36
CA SER A 74 52.58 2.04 26.93
C SER A 74 51.84 3.05 27.80
N GLU A 75 52.12 2.99 29.09
CA GLU A 75 51.93 4.05 30.08
C GLU A 75 52.81 5.28 29.72
N ASP A 76 52.51 6.40 30.37
CA ASP A 76 53.27 7.66 30.45
C ASP A 76 53.07 8.68 29.31
N ASP A 77 52.10 9.57 29.51
CA ASP A 77 52.32 11.02 29.41
C ASP A 77 51.27 11.74 30.28
N GLU A 78 51.61 11.89 31.56
CA GLU A 78 51.13 13.00 32.37
C GLU A 78 51.68 14.29 31.75
N ASP A 79 50.84 15.17 31.22
CA ASP A 79 50.98 16.63 31.36
C ASP A 79 49.80 17.37 30.69
N ASP A 80 48.94 17.91 31.56
CA ASP A 80 48.39 19.26 31.48
C ASP A 80 48.05 19.84 30.09
N TRP A 81 46.79 19.67 29.70
CA TRP A 81 45.89 20.82 29.52
C TRP A 81 44.44 20.38 29.46
N ILE A 82 43.82 20.27 30.63
CA ILE A 82 42.41 20.63 30.71
C ILE A 82 42.37 22.11 30.34
N ILE A 83 42.04 22.44 29.08
CA ILE A 83 41.47 23.75 28.78
C ILE A 83 40.15 23.76 29.53
N ASP A 84 40.27 24.25 30.75
CA ASP A 84 39.25 24.90 31.52
C ASP A 84 38.56 25.87 30.55
N ARG A 85 37.49 25.40 29.89
CA ARG A 85 36.57 26.28 29.16
C ARG A 85 35.93 27.13 30.23
N LYS A 86 36.66 28.17 30.65
CA LYS A 86 36.10 29.33 31.31
C LYS A 86 34.82 29.65 30.54
N PRO A 87 33.64 29.67 31.19
CA PRO A 87 32.46 30.14 30.50
C PRO A 87 32.83 31.52 30.00
N LEU A 88 32.90 31.69 28.67
CA LEU A 88 33.10 33.01 28.10
C LEU A 88 32.04 33.87 28.76
N THR A 89 32.49 34.84 29.55
CA THR A 89 31.64 35.87 30.12
C THR A 89 31.25 36.76 28.96
N LEU A 90 30.39 36.22 28.09
CA LEU A 90 29.68 36.94 27.07
C LEU A 90 29.06 38.12 27.80
N SER A 91 29.34 39.32 27.29
CA SER A 91 28.74 40.54 27.80
C SER A 91 27.22 40.38 27.83
N PHE A 92 26.53 41.08 28.74
CA PHE A 92 25.07 41.04 28.83
C PHE A 92 24.39 41.24 27.46
N VAL A 93 25.02 42.04 26.59
CA VAL A 93 24.57 42.32 25.22
C VAL A 93 24.76 41.12 24.28
N GLU A 94 25.89 40.42 24.33
CA GLU A 94 26.12 39.23 23.50
C GLU A 94 25.21 38.07 23.89
N ARG A 95 24.89 37.93 25.19
CA ARG A 95 23.93 36.91 25.67
C ARG A 95 22.48 37.24 25.29
N TRP A 96 22.17 38.51 25.00
CA TRP A 96 20.86 38.97 24.50
C TRP A 96 20.70 38.83 22.98
N VAL A 97 21.80 38.84 22.22
CA VAL A 97 21.79 38.82 20.75
C VAL A 97 22.13 37.44 20.18
N ALA A 98 22.88 36.61 20.89
CA ALA A 98 23.14 35.21 20.54
C ALA A 98 21.93 34.32 20.87
N GLY A 99 20.80 34.57 20.22
CA GLY A 99 19.71 33.59 20.15
C GLY A 99 20.13 32.44 19.24
N GLY A 100 19.68 31.22 19.51
CA GLY A 100 20.04 29.98 18.81
C GLY A 100 19.79 29.98 17.29
N GLY A 101 19.66 28.80 16.70
CA GLY A 101 19.45 28.68 15.24
C GLY A 101 18.29 29.55 14.74
N LEU A 102 18.32 29.99 13.47
CA LEU A 102 17.28 30.85 12.87
C LEU A 102 15.86 30.27 13.09
N VAL A 103 15.72 28.95 12.96
CA VAL A 103 14.46 28.23 13.20
C VAL A 103 14.01 28.33 14.66
N GLU A 104 14.95 28.23 15.61
CA GLU A 104 14.67 28.34 17.03
C GLU A 104 14.19 29.76 17.37
N ASN A 105 14.90 30.79 16.91
CA ASN A 105 14.49 32.18 17.15
C ASN A 105 13.15 32.52 16.49
N VAL A 106 12.90 32.06 15.26
CA VAL A 106 11.59 32.24 14.60
C VAL A 106 10.49 31.49 15.36
N SER A 107 10.74 30.26 15.80
CA SER A 107 9.76 29.48 16.55
C SER A 107 9.42 30.10 17.92
N TRP A 108 10.43 30.59 18.65
CA TRP A 108 10.22 31.23 19.95
C TRP A 108 9.61 32.63 19.82
N THR A 109 9.95 33.40 18.80
CA THR A 109 9.32 34.72 18.54
C THR A 109 7.86 34.58 18.15
N VAL A 110 7.53 33.63 17.27
CA VAL A 110 6.13 33.30 16.93
C VAL A 110 5.40 32.75 18.16
N GLY A 111 6.04 31.85 18.91
CA GLY A 111 5.50 31.28 20.14
C GLY A 111 5.21 32.34 21.20
N THR A 112 6.12 33.30 21.42
CA THR A 112 5.91 34.41 22.36
C THR A 112 4.87 35.41 21.87
N LEU A 113 4.84 35.76 20.58
CA LEU A 113 3.76 36.60 20.02
C LEU A 113 2.38 35.99 20.21
N LEU A 114 2.26 34.66 20.15
CA LEU A 114 0.99 33.95 20.33
C LEU A 114 0.64 33.71 21.81
N LEU A 115 1.62 33.37 22.65
CA LEU A 115 1.40 32.98 24.04
C LEU A 115 1.50 34.13 25.04
N ALA A 116 2.32 35.15 24.78
CA ALA A 116 2.50 36.28 25.71
C ALA A 116 1.21 37.08 25.92
N PRO A 117 0.39 37.40 24.90
CA PRO A 117 -0.90 38.07 25.12
C PRO A 117 -1.84 37.23 25.99
N LEU A 118 -1.79 35.91 25.83
CA LEU A 118 -2.59 34.95 26.60
C LEU A 118 -2.12 34.87 28.05
N ALA A 119 -0.81 34.81 28.29
CA ALA A 119 -0.21 34.81 29.61
C ALA A 119 -0.49 36.13 30.37
N VAL A 120 -0.32 37.27 29.70
CA VAL A 120 -0.68 38.59 30.23
C VAL A 120 -2.16 38.63 30.59
N TYR A 121 -3.03 38.15 29.70
CA TYR A 121 -4.48 38.12 29.94
C TYR A 121 -4.89 37.16 31.08
N VAL A 122 -4.16 36.07 31.29
CA VAL A 122 -4.39 35.14 32.41
C VAL A 122 -3.94 35.78 33.74
N SER A 123 -2.86 36.56 33.72
CA SER A 123 -2.26 37.19 34.90
C SER A 123 -3.02 38.41 35.44
N LEU A 124 -3.96 38.98 34.67
CA LEU A 124 -4.78 40.11 35.11
C LEU A 124 -5.79 39.68 36.21
N PRO A 125 -5.94 40.46 37.30
CA PRO A 125 -6.92 40.18 38.34
C PRO A 125 -8.35 40.23 37.75
N ARG A 126 -9.10 39.12 37.86
CA ARG A 126 -10.48 39.02 37.34
C ARG A 126 -11.51 39.21 38.43
N SER A 127 -12.55 39.99 38.12
CA SER A 127 -13.79 39.99 38.91
C SER A 127 -14.61 38.71 38.62
N LYS A 128 -15.43 38.27 39.58
CA LYS A 128 -16.23 37.03 39.46
C LYS A 128 -17.25 37.08 38.31
N ASP A 129 -17.59 38.27 37.82
CA ASP A 129 -18.56 38.48 36.75
C ASP A 129 -17.90 38.62 35.36
N GLN A 130 -16.56 38.60 35.29
CA GLN A 130 -15.84 38.82 34.04
C GLN A 130 -15.65 37.51 33.26
N LEU A 131 -16.42 37.38 32.18
CA LEU A 131 -16.30 36.29 31.22
C LEU A 131 -14.95 36.35 30.49
N TRP A 132 -14.39 35.19 30.20
CA TRP A 132 -13.27 35.06 29.29
C TRP A 132 -13.69 35.40 27.83
N PRO A 133 -12.73 35.70 26.93
CA PRO A 133 -12.99 36.03 25.53
C PRO A 133 -13.92 35.03 24.85
N LEU A 134 -14.63 35.47 23.81
CA LEU A 134 -15.66 34.66 23.14
C LEU A 134 -16.79 34.23 24.09
N ARG A 135 -17.07 35.00 25.16
CA ARG A 135 -18.11 34.74 26.16
C ARG A 135 -17.99 33.34 26.76
N SER A 136 -16.85 33.01 27.34
CA SER A 136 -16.61 31.70 27.97
C SER A 136 -16.43 31.82 29.48
N VAL A 137 -16.91 30.82 30.22
CA VAL A 137 -16.84 30.79 31.69
C VAL A 137 -15.44 30.39 32.16
N ARG A 138 -14.69 29.65 31.35
CA ARG A 138 -13.36 29.11 31.67
C ARG A 138 -12.41 29.32 30.49
N LEU A 139 -11.10 29.43 30.77
CA LEU A 139 -10.02 29.44 29.77
C LEU A 139 -10.10 28.23 28.82
N ALA A 140 -10.35 27.03 29.34
CA ALA A 140 -10.53 25.85 28.49
C ALA A 140 -11.64 26.06 27.43
N GLY A 141 -12.69 26.82 27.78
CA GLY A 141 -13.75 27.19 26.86
C GLY A 141 -13.33 28.22 25.81
N THR A 142 -12.40 29.14 26.10
CA THR A 142 -11.83 30.03 25.07
C THR A 142 -11.00 29.22 24.09
N VAL A 143 -10.10 28.39 24.61
CA VAL A 143 -9.15 27.59 23.82
C VAL A 143 -9.93 26.65 22.90
N TRP A 144 -10.95 25.97 23.43
CA TRP A 144 -11.81 25.10 22.63
C TRP A 144 -12.56 25.87 21.52
N LYS A 145 -13.12 27.06 21.83
CA LYS A 145 -13.79 27.89 20.82
C LYS A 145 -12.83 28.39 19.74
N VAL A 146 -11.60 28.76 20.12
CA VAL A 146 -10.55 29.17 19.17
C VAL A 146 -10.15 27.98 18.29
N ALA A 147 -9.91 26.80 18.88
CA ALA A 147 -9.58 25.59 18.13
C ALA A 147 -10.69 25.22 17.14
N LEU A 148 -11.96 25.23 17.57
CA LEU A 148 -13.10 24.99 16.68
C LEU A 148 -13.17 26.03 15.55
N ASN A 149 -12.94 27.31 15.85
CA ASN A 149 -12.91 28.36 14.84
C ASN A 149 -11.79 28.11 13.80
N LEU A 150 -10.58 27.78 14.25
CA LEU A 150 -9.45 27.49 13.38
C LEU A 150 -9.70 26.26 12.51
N LEU A 151 -10.23 25.18 13.09
CA LEU A 151 -10.59 23.97 12.34
C LEU A 151 -11.65 24.26 11.29
N THR A 152 -12.67 25.06 11.64
CA THR A 152 -13.71 25.42 10.66
C THR A 152 -13.17 26.30 9.55
N LEU A 153 -12.28 27.27 9.86
CA LEU A 153 -11.64 28.11 8.85
C LEU A 153 -10.74 27.29 7.93
N ALA A 154 -9.94 26.38 8.50
CA ALA A 154 -9.09 25.48 7.72
C ALA A 154 -9.93 24.59 6.80
N ALA A 155 -11.00 23.98 7.31
CA ALA A 155 -11.90 23.15 6.51
C ALA A 155 -12.59 23.97 5.39
N THR A 156 -13.06 25.18 5.68
CA THR A 156 -13.64 26.05 4.65
C THR A 156 -12.61 26.50 3.63
N ALA A 157 -11.38 26.82 4.05
CA ALA A 157 -10.31 27.24 3.16
C ALA A 157 -9.90 26.09 2.22
N MET A 158 -9.75 24.87 2.74
CA MET A 158 -9.48 23.69 1.92
C MET A 158 -10.62 23.41 0.93
N ALA A 159 -11.88 23.54 1.36
CA ALA A 159 -13.03 23.34 0.48
C ALA A 159 -13.10 24.41 -0.63
N LEU A 160 -12.86 25.68 -0.29
CA LEU A 160 -12.82 26.77 -1.28
C LEU A 160 -11.65 26.59 -2.25
N TYR A 161 -10.48 26.20 -1.75
CA TYR A 161 -9.31 25.90 -2.57
C TYR A 161 -9.59 24.75 -3.56
N GLY A 162 -10.12 23.63 -3.08
CA GLY A 162 -10.48 22.50 -3.95
C GLY A 162 -11.56 22.87 -4.97
N ALA A 163 -12.49 23.77 -4.63
CA ALA A 163 -13.51 24.24 -5.55
C ALA A 163 -13.00 25.23 -6.61
N SER A 164 -11.95 25.98 -6.31
CA SER A 164 -11.37 26.98 -7.22
C SER A 164 -10.18 26.49 -8.03
N CYS A 165 -9.44 25.51 -7.52
CA CYS A 165 -8.16 25.04 -8.10
C CYS A 165 -8.22 23.58 -8.59
N GLY A 166 -9.41 22.99 -8.66
CA GLY A 166 -9.60 21.68 -9.27
C GLY A 166 -9.50 21.76 -10.79
N LEU A 167 -8.74 20.85 -11.41
CA LEU A 167 -8.59 20.78 -12.87
C LEU A 167 -9.86 20.28 -13.58
N GLU A 168 -10.70 19.52 -12.88
CA GLU A 168 -12.00 19.04 -13.38
C GLU A 168 -13.17 19.74 -12.67
N PRO A 169 -14.29 20.00 -13.38
CA PRO A 169 -15.50 20.47 -12.74
C PRO A 169 -15.96 19.42 -11.72
N LEU A 170 -16.10 19.83 -10.45
CA LEU A 170 -16.64 19.02 -9.36
C LEU A 170 -18.06 18.56 -9.68
N THR A 171 -18.18 17.46 -10.42
CA THR A 171 -19.43 16.72 -10.52
C THR A 171 -19.65 15.97 -9.21
N LEU A 172 -20.92 15.72 -8.84
CA LEU A 172 -21.30 14.98 -7.63
C LEU A 172 -20.59 13.60 -7.53
N THR A 173 -20.21 13.04 -8.68
CA THR A 173 -19.48 11.77 -8.79
C THR A 173 -17.97 11.91 -8.61
N SER A 174 -17.34 12.94 -9.20
CA SER A 174 -15.89 13.18 -9.08
C SER A 174 -15.51 13.74 -7.70
N GLY A 175 -16.42 14.47 -7.05
CA GLY A 175 -16.20 15.01 -5.71
C GLY A 175 -15.98 13.94 -4.64
N LEU A 176 -16.41 12.69 -4.86
CA LEU A 176 -16.34 11.60 -3.90
C LEU A 176 -14.98 10.88 -3.82
N TYR A 177 -14.06 11.11 -4.77
CA TYR A 177 -12.77 10.41 -4.83
C TYR A 177 -11.60 11.39 -4.79
N TRP A 178 -10.98 11.55 -3.61
CA TRP A 178 -9.84 12.47 -3.42
C TRP A 178 -8.62 12.18 -4.31
N ARG A 179 -8.45 10.92 -4.74
CA ARG A 179 -7.31 10.48 -5.57
C ARG A 179 -7.38 10.94 -7.02
N GLN A 180 -8.56 11.36 -7.49
CA GLN A 180 -8.78 11.89 -8.85
C GLN A 180 -8.86 13.42 -8.87
N LEU A 181 -8.79 14.06 -7.70
CA LEU A 181 -8.70 15.51 -7.61
C LEU A 181 -7.26 15.91 -7.91
N GLU A 182 -6.95 16.02 -9.20
CA GLU A 182 -5.78 16.74 -9.64
C GLU A 182 -6.00 18.22 -9.31
N MET A 183 -5.26 18.69 -8.30
CA MET A 183 -5.27 20.09 -7.91
C MET A 183 -4.05 20.78 -8.52
N GLU A 184 -4.29 21.96 -9.08
CA GLU A 184 -3.19 22.85 -9.47
C GLU A 184 -2.35 23.22 -8.24
N THR A 185 -1.07 23.56 -8.47
CA THR A 185 -0.26 24.11 -7.39
C THR A 185 -0.83 25.46 -6.94
N PRO A 186 -0.69 25.83 -5.64
CA PRO A 186 -1.29 27.06 -5.13
C PRO A 186 -0.78 28.32 -5.85
N LEU A 187 0.45 28.28 -6.35
CA LEU A 187 1.04 29.37 -7.13
C LEU A 187 0.35 29.49 -8.49
N GLU A 188 0.25 28.40 -9.25
CA GLU A 188 -0.37 28.39 -10.58
C GLU A 188 -1.84 28.81 -10.52
N CYS A 189 -2.60 28.24 -9.57
CA CYS A 189 -4.00 28.60 -9.38
C CYS A 189 -4.16 30.08 -9.01
N SER A 190 -3.28 30.62 -8.16
CA SER A 190 -3.33 32.03 -7.79
C SER A 190 -3.05 32.96 -8.98
N TYR A 191 -2.07 32.63 -9.83
CA TYR A 191 -1.78 33.40 -11.04
C TYR A 191 -2.94 33.35 -12.03
N ARG A 192 -3.59 32.19 -12.18
CA ARG A 192 -4.77 32.02 -13.05
C ARG A 192 -5.95 32.85 -12.56
N LEU A 193 -6.26 32.78 -11.26
CA LEU A 193 -7.37 33.52 -10.64
C LEU A 193 -7.14 35.03 -10.63
N ILE A 194 -5.95 35.48 -10.26
CA ILE A 194 -5.62 36.92 -10.22
C ILE A 194 -5.50 37.47 -11.65
N GLY A 195 -4.84 36.75 -12.55
CA GLY A 195 -4.69 37.12 -13.95
C GLY A 195 -6.05 37.22 -14.65
N GLY A 196 -6.84 36.14 -14.64
CA GLY A 196 -8.17 36.15 -15.26
C GLY A 196 -9.15 37.09 -14.55
N GLY A 197 -9.05 37.25 -13.23
CA GLY A 197 -9.85 38.20 -12.46
C GLY A 197 -9.54 39.66 -12.82
N SER A 198 -8.26 40.01 -13.01
CA SER A 198 -7.88 41.37 -13.39
C SER A 198 -8.45 41.78 -14.74
N VAL A 199 -8.42 40.87 -15.73
CA VAL A 199 -9.00 41.09 -17.06
C VAL A 199 -10.51 41.25 -16.99
N ALA A 200 -11.19 40.45 -16.16
CA ALA A 200 -12.63 40.58 -15.97
C ALA A 200 -13.02 41.90 -15.29
N VAL A 201 -12.25 42.34 -14.28
CA VAL A 201 -12.47 43.63 -13.61
C VAL A 201 -12.24 44.79 -14.56
N GLU A 202 -11.18 44.76 -15.37
CA GLU A 202 -10.89 45.78 -16.38
C GLU A 202 -12.05 45.90 -17.39
N ALA A 203 -12.54 44.77 -17.92
CA ALA A 203 -13.69 44.75 -18.82
C ALA A 203 -14.97 45.31 -18.17
N VAL A 204 -15.22 45.02 -16.89
CA VAL A 204 -16.37 45.57 -16.16
C VAL A 204 -16.23 47.07 -15.92
N VAL A 205 -15.04 47.54 -15.53
CA VAL A 205 -14.76 48.96 -15.29
C VAL A 205 -14.90 49.76 -16.58
N ASP A 206 -14.38 49.25 -17.70
CA ASP A 206 -14.49 49.89 -19.00
C ASP A 206 -15.96 50.01 -19.43
N ALA A 207 -16.73 48.93 -19.33
CA ALA A 207 -18.16 48.95 -19.66
C ALA A 207 -18.97 49.91 -18.76
N VAL A 208 -18.70 49.94 -17.45
CA VAL A 208 -19.40 50.84 -16.51
C VAL A 208 -19.02 52.31 -16.76
N SER A 209 -17.75 52.59 -17.06
CA SER A 209 -17.28 53.95 -17.35
C SER A 209 -17.89 54.53 -18.64
N LEU A 210 -18.23 53.69 -19.61
CA LEU A 210 -18.90 54.10 -20.85
C LEU A 210 -20.38 54.39 -20.65
N THR A 211 -21.08 53.63 -19.79
CA THR A 211 -22.51 53.88 -19.48
C THR A 211 -22.78 55.18 -18.73
N THR A 212 -21.76 55.79 -18.12
CA THR A 212 -21.87 57.08 -17.42
C THR A 212 -21.71 58.29 -18.34
N SER A 213 -21.30 58.07 -19.61
CA SER A 213 -21.24 59.10 -20.64
C SER A 213 -22.58 59.19 -21.37
N SER A 214 -23.29 60.31 -21.24
CA SER A 214 -24.62 60.50 -21.85
C SER A 214 -24.63 60.67 -23.37
N GLU A 215 -23.48 60.61 -24.05
CA GLU A 215 -23.35 60.91 -25.49
C GLU A 215 -23.00 59.69 -26.36
N THR A 216 -22.94 58.48 -25.81
CA THR A 216 -22.59 57.28 -26.59
C THR A 216 -23.77 56.72 -27.40
N PRO A 217 -23.59 56.39 -28.69
CA PRO A 217 -24.65 55.85 -29.53
C PRO A 217 -25.12 54.46 -29.05
N LEU A 218 -26.44 54.26 -28.99
CA LEU A 218 -27.13 53.04 -28.53
C LEU A 218 -26.59 51.71 -29.10
N ARG A 219 -26.06 51.72 -30.33
CA ARG A 219 -25.52 50.52 -30.99
C ARG A 219 -24.19 50.06 -30.39
N ARG A 220 -23.40 50.98 -29.82
CA ARG A 220 -22.14 50.67 -29.14
C ARG A 220 -22.38 50.07 -27.75
N LEU A 221 -23.45 50.53 -27.08
CA LEU A 221 -23.90 50.01 -25.79
C LEU A 221 -24.31 48.53 -25.85
N ASP A 222 -24.91 48.08 -26.96
CA ASP A 222 -25.33 46.69 -27.16
C ASP A 222 -24.11 45.77 -27.37
N GLU A 223 -23.16 46.16 -28.22
CA GLU A 223 -21.90 45.43 -28.40
C GLU A 223 -21.12 45.31 -27.08
N ASP A 224 -21.02 46.41 -26.32
CA ASP A 224 -20.34 46.44 -25.02
C ASP A 224 -21.07 45.57 -23.99
N LEU A 225 -22.40 45.56 -23.96
CA LEU A 225 -23.20 44.66 -23.11
C LEU A 225 -22.95 43.18 -23.45
N TRP A 226 -22.91 42.83 -24.74
CA TRP A 226 -22.60 41.47 -25.18
C TRP A 226 -21.16 41.07 -24.83
N THR A 227 -20.19 41.99 -24.90
CA THR A 227 -18.83 41.71 -24.42
C THR A 227 -18.77 41.52 -22.91
N LEU A 228 -19.60 42.25 -22.14
CA LEU A 228 -19.74 42.06 -20.70
C LEU A 228 -20.34 40.68 -20.38
N VAL A 229 -21.39 40.29 -21.10
CA VAL A 229 -22.02 38.96 -20.94
C VAL A 229 -21.03 37.85 -21.31
N ALA A 230 -20.27 38.01 -22.39
CA ALA A 230 -19.26 37.04 -22.82
C ALA A 230 -18.09 36.93 -21.82
N THR A 231 -17.70 38.03 -21.17
CA THR A 231 -16.66 38.02 -20.13
C THR A 231 -17.16 37.42 -18.82
N LEU A 232 -18.43 37.66 -18.46
CA LEU A 232 -19.11 37.01 -17.34
C LEU A 232 -19.27 35.50 -17.53
N ASP A 233 -19.38 35.03 -18.78
CA ASP A 233 -19.53 33.61 -19.10
C ASP A 233 -18.20 32.83 -19.11
N THR A 234 -17.08 33.50 -18.77
CA THR A 234 -15.79 32.81 -18.66
C THR A 234 -15.75 31.90 -17.41
N PRO A 235 -15.06 30.75 -17.49
CA PRO A 235 -14.99 29.80 -16.37
C PRO A 235 -14.31 30.43 -15.14
N VAL A 236 -13.34 31.32 -15.35
CA VAL A 236 -12.63 32.01 -14.26
C VAL A 236 -13.54 32.94 -13.47
N VAL A 237 -14.48 33.63 -14.13
CA VAL A 237 -15.46 34.48 -13.44
C VAL A 237 -16.44 33.65 -12.61
N HIS A 238 -16.84 32.48 -13.10
CA HIS A 238 -17.66 31.54 -12.34
C HIS A 238 -16.93 31.03 -11.08
N GLU A 239 -15.65 30.70 -11.19
CA GLU A 239 -14.81 30.28 -10.06
C GLU A 239 -14.64 31.40 -9.02
N LEU A 240 -14.30 32.61 -9.47
CA LEU A 240 -14.19 33.79 -8.60
C LEU A 240 -15.52 34.11 -7.91
N THR A 241 -16.63 34.03 -8.63
CA THR A 241 -17.97 34.29 -8.07
C THR A 241 -18.30 33.25 -6.98
N ARG A 242 -18.00 31.97 -7.22
CA ARG A 242 -18.17 30.91 -6.20
C ARG A 242 -17.27 31.14 -4.99
N LEU A 243 -16.03 31.55 -5.19
CA LEU A 243 -15.08 31.83 -4.11
C LEU A 243 -15.56 33.01 -3.26
N VAL A 244 -15.97 34.12 -3.89
CA VAL A 244 -16.52 35.29 -3.21
C VAL A 244 -17.80 34.95 -2.47
N LEU A 245 -18.74 34.25 -3.11
CA LEU A 245 -20.00 33.85 -2.48
C LEU A 245 -19.75 32.90 -1.31
N GLY A 246 -18.87 31.92 -1.48
CA GLY A 246 -18.48 30.98 -0.43
C GLY A 246 -17.78 31.66 0.74
N ALA A 247 -16.87 32.60 0.47
CA ALA A 247 -16.21 33.42 1.48
C ALA A 247 -17.23 34.29 2.25
N LEU A 248 -18.13 34.98 1.55
CA LEU A 248 -19.19 35.78 2.16
C LEU A 248 -20.14 34.93 3.02
N LEU A 249 -20.58 33.78 2.51
CA LEU A 249 -21.40 32.84 3.28
C LEU A 249 -20.66 32.34 4.52
N SER A 250 -19.37 32.02 4.39
CA SER A 250 -18.56 31.58 5.52
C SER A 250 -18.48 32.67 6.59
N ILE A 251 -18.18 33.93 6.22
CA ILE A 251 -18.08 35.08 7.13
C ILE A 251 -19.43 35.36 7.79
N CYS A 252 -20.49 35.44 6.99
CA CYS A 252 -21.85 35.72 7.47
C CYS A 252 -22.40 34.61 8.35
N CYS A 253 -22.00 33.35 8.16
CA CYS A 253 -22.49 32.23 8.97
C CYS A 253 -21.51 31.84 10.09
N PHE A 254 -20.29 32.37 10.11
CA PHE A 254 -19.22 31.96 11.04
C PHE A 254 -19.59 32.16 12.52
N TYR A 255 -20.43 33.15 12.82
CA TYR A 255 -20.87 33.40 14.19
C TYR A 255 -21.82 32.31 14.71
N ARG A 256 -22.44 31.52 13.82
CA ARG A 256 -23.44 30.51 14.18
C ARG A 256 -22.78 29.16 14.45
N VAL A 257 -23.09 28.57 15.60
CA VAL A 257 -22.56 27.25 16.00
C VAL A 257 -23.01 26.14 15.05
N TRP A 258 -24.27 26.19 14.58
CA TRP A 258 -24.77 25.16 13.66
C TRP A 258 -24.01 25.11 12.34
N ALA A 259 -23.56 26.25 11.82
CA ALA A 259 -22.78 26.31 10.58
C ALA A 259 -21.43 25.62 10.76
N LYS A 260 -20.79 25.80 11.93
CA LYS A 260 -19.54 25.11 12.29
C LYS A 260 -19.73 23.60 12.39
N ILE A 261 -20.80 23.16 13.04
CA ILE A 261 -21.15 21.73 13.14
C ILE A 261 -21.37 21.15 11.75
N LEU A 262 -22.11 21.84 10.88
CA LEU A 262 -22.36 21.40 9.52
C LEU A 262 -21.06 21.25 8.72
N VAL A 263 -20.22 22.28 8.69
CA VAL A 263 -18.93 22.25 7.97
C VAL A 263 -18.04 21.11 8.48
N LEU A 264 -17.88 20.97 9.79
CA LEU A 264 -17.05 19.92 10.36
C LEU A 264 -17.65 18.52 10.12
N SER A 265 -18.97 18.37 10.17
CA SER A 265 -19.64 17.10 9.90
C SER A 265 -19.48 16.67 8.44
N MET A 266 -19.57 17.61 7.49
CA MET A 266 -19.35 17.36 6.07
C MET A 266 -17.89 16.98 5.81
N ALA A 267 -16.94 17.74 6.37
CA ALA A 267 -15.51 17.43 6.26
C ALA A 267 -15.17 16.07 6.86
N THR A 268 -15.70 15.75 8.05
CA THR A 268 -15.45 14.46 8.71
C THR A 268 -16.08 13.31 7.91
N SER A 269 -17.32 13.45 7.47
CA SER A 269 -18.00 12.44 6.65
C SER A 269 -17.26 12.18 5.34
N TYR A 270 -16.74 13.26 4.73
CA TYR A 270 -15.93 13.18 3.52
C TYR A 270 -14.65 12.37 3.74
N VAL A 271 -13.88 12.71 4.78
CA VAL A 271 -12.64 12.00 5.11
C VAL A 271 -12.92 10.54 5.46
N VAL A 272 -13.91 10.27 6.31
CA VAL A 272 -14.26 8.90 6.72
C VAL A 272 -14.68 8.05 5.53
N PHE A 273 -15.50 8.61 4.63
CA PHE A 273 -15.93 7.90 3.42
C PHE A 273 -14.72 7.54 2.54
N ASN A 274 -13.82 8.49 2.28
CA ASN A 274 -12.64 8.26 1.43
C ASN A 274 -11.64 7.28 2.05
N VAL A 275 -11.40 7.35 3.37
CA VAL A 275 -10.55 6.37 4.05
C VAL A 275 -11.18 4.98 3.99
N ALA A 276 -12.50 4.88 4.19
CA ALA A 276 -13.20 3.60 4.09
C ALA A 276 -13.14 3.02 2.67
N THR A 277 -13.31 3.84 1.64
CA THR A 277 -13.19 3.37 0.25
C THR A 277 -11.75 2.97 -0.09
N GLU A 278 -10.75 3.69 0.39
CA GLU A 278 -9.34 3.34 0.20
C GLU A 278 -8.99 2.02 0.89
N VAL A 279 -9.42 1.83 2.14
CA VAL A 279 -9.23 0.56 2.85
C VAL A 279 -9.93 -0.57 2.08
N GLN A 280 -11.14 -0.36 1.57
CA GLN A 280 -11.82 -1.36 0.75
C GLN A 280 -11.11 -1.66 -0.56
N LEU A 281 -10.54 -0.64 -1.23
CA LEU A 281 -9.78 -0.84 -2.46
C LEU A 281 -8.47 -1.58 -2.20
N ASN A 282 -7.75 -1.24 -1.13
CA ASN A 282 -6.53 -1.92 -0.72
C ASN A 282 -6.82 -3.36 -0.30
N GLN A 283 -7.91 -3.61 0.44
CA GLN A 283 -8.37 -4.97 0.74
C GLN A 283 -8.74 -5.74 -0.53
N ARG A 284 -9.38 -5.09 -1.51
CA ARG A 284 -9.70 -5.71 -2.80
C ARG A 284 -8.50 -5.91 -3.71
N ALA A 285 -7.38 -5.25 -3.47
CA ALA A 285 -6.13 -5.41 -4.21
C ALA A 285 -5.13 -6.33 -3.51
N ALA A 286 -5.33 -6.61 -2.22
CA ALA A 286 -4.53 -7.56 -1.47
C ALA A 286 -4.66 -8.96 -2.09
N VAL A 287 -3.54 -9.65 -2.22
CA VAL A 287 -3.53 -11.05 -2.66
C VAL A 287 -4.03 -11.91 -1.52
N GLU A 288 -4.99 -12.78 -1.79
CA GLU A 288 -5.52 -13.73 -0.81
C GLU A 288 -5.72 -15.09 -1.46
N ILE A 289 -5.20 -16.15 -0.85
CA ILE A 289 -5.53 -17.54 -1.21
C ILE A 289 -6.60 -18.01 -0.22
N PHE A 290 -7.65 -18.65 -0.70
CA PHE A 290 -8.78 -19.16 0.10
C PHE A 290 -8.77 -20.69 0.24
N SER A 291 -8.43 -21.40 -0.83
CA SER A 291 -8.42 -22.86 -0.85
C SER A 291 -7.46 -23.44 -1.90
N LEU A 292 -7.12 -24.71 -1.69
CA LEU A 292 -6.35 -25.53 -2.62
C LEU A 292 -7.20 -26.73 -3.02
N ASP A 293 -7.20 -27.07 -4.30
CA ASP A 293 -7.86 -28.26 -4.83
C ASP A 293 -6.89 -29.05 -5.74
N PRO A 294 -6.45 -30.26 -5.36
CA PRO A 294 -6.80 -30.98 -4.14
C PRO A 294 -6.10 -30.42 -2.89
N ASN A 295 -6.66 -30.69 -1.70
CA ASN A 295 -6.07 -30.30 -0.42
C ASN A 295 -5.06 -31.33 0.14
N PHE A 296 -4.74 -32.35 -0.64
CA PHE A 296 -3.72 -33.35 -0.32
C PHE A 296 -2.97 -33.76 -1.59
N ALA A 297 -1.75 -34.28 -1.40
CA ALA A 297 -0.93 -34.85 -2.46
C ALA A 297 -0.18 -36.07 -1.93
N PHE A 298 0.37 -36.89 -2.81
CA PHE A 298 1.28 -37.97 -2.43
C PHE A 298 2.73 -37.58 -2.67
N VAL A 299 3.63 -38.18 -1.89
CA VAL A 299 5.07 -38.02 -2.08
C VAL A 299 5.51 -38.57 -3.43
N ASN A 300 6.43 -37.87 -4.09
CA ASN A 300 7.02 -38.19 -5.39
C ASN A 300 6.01 -38.34 -6.54
N GLU A 301 4.80 -37.79 -6.37
CA GLU A 301 3.80 -37.72 -7.43
C GLU A 301 3.69 -36.27 -7.94
N SER A 302 3.75 -36.09 -9.26
CA SER A 302 3.48 -34.79 -9.88
C SER A 302 1.98 -34.53 -9.86
N ILE A 303 1.57 -33.46 -9.19
CA ILE A 303 0.16 -33.11 -9.03
C ILE A 303 -0.09 -31.67 -9.45
N PHE A 304 -1.20 -31.46 -10.16
CA PHE A 304 -1.69 -30.12 -10.45
C PHE A 304 -2.58 -29.66 -9.30
N ILE A 305 -2.21 -28.56 -8.66
CA ILE A 305 -2.96 -27.96 -7.55
C ILE A 305 -3.59 -26.68 -8.07
N ALA A 306 -4.91 -26.68 -8.17
CA ALA A 306 -5.67 -25.48 -8.40
C ALA A 306 -5.65 -24.61 -7.13
N ILE A 307 -5.36 -23.32 -7.32
CA ILE A 307 -5.22 -22.35 -6.24
C ILE A 307 -6.38 -21.37 -6.38
N ASP A 308 -7.34 -21.48 -5.47
CA ASP A 308 -8.46 -20.56 -5.39
C ASP A 308 -8.05 -19.34 -4.56
N GLY A 309 -8.05 -18.17 -5.18
CA GLY A 309 -7.70 -16.92 -4.52
C GLY A 309 -8.22 -15.68 -5.24
N GLN A 310 -7.88 -14.52 -4.70
CA GLN A 310 -8.17 -13.20 -5.26
C GLN A 310 -6.87 -12.49 -5.60
N ASN A 311 -6.86 -11.79 -6.76
CA ASN A 311 -5.72 -11.03 -7.28
C ASN A 311 -4.44 -11.84 -7.50
N LEU A 312 -4.58 -13.14 -7.78
CA LEU A 312 -3.46 -13.96 -8.23
C LEU A 312 -3.19 -13.65 -9.70
N GLU A 313 -2.07 -13.00 -9.97
CA GLU A 313 -1.62 -12.65 -11.31
C GLU A 313 -1.04 -13.87 -12.04
N GLN A 314 -1.39 -14.02 -13.32
CA GLN A 314 -0.79 -15.03 -14.19
C GLN A 314 0.70 -14.74 -14.36
N GLY A 315 1.53 -15.76 -14.17
CA GLY A 315 2.99 -15.62 -14.24
C GLY A 315 3.68 -15.30 -12.92
N GLY A 316 2.93 -15.08 -11.82
CA GLY A 316 3.49 -15.04 -10.46
C GLY A 316 3.98 -16.42 -10.00
N PHE A 317 4.78 -16.47 -8.94
CA PHE A 317 5.31 -17.73 -8.39
C PHE A 317 4.56 -18.15 -7.12
N VAL A 318 4.31 -19.45 -7.00
CA VAL A 318 3.84 -20.08 -5.77
C VAL A 318 4.93 -21.01 -5.29
N ALA A 319 5.36 -20.80 -4.06
CA ALA A 319 6.30 -21.65 -3.37
C ALA A 319 5.67 -22.21 -2.10
N TRP A 320 6.31 -23.22 -1.50
CA TRP A 320 5.73 -24.01 -0.43
C TRP A 320 6.65 -24.01 0.78
N ALA A 321 6.15 -23.54 1.92
CA ALA A 321 6.89 -23.58 3.18
C ALA A 321 6.52 -24.84 3.96
N PRO A 322 7.48 -25.69 4.36
CA PRO A 322 7.20 -26.88 5.15
C PRO A 322 6.74 -26.48 6.56
N TYR A 323 5.63 -27.05 7.01
CA TYR A 323 5.06 -26.78 8.31
C TYR A 323 5.91 -27.39 9.42
N TRP A 324 6.12 -28.71 9.34
CA TRP A 324 6.95 -29.46 10.28
C TRP A 324 8.44 -29.21 9.95
N GLY A 325 9.22 -28.79 10.95
CA GLY A 325 10.65 -28.44 10.78
C GLY A 325 10.93 -27.06 10.18
N GLY A 326 9.88 -26.33 9.78
CA GLY A 326 9.97 -24.93 9.35
C GLY A 326 9.06 -24.06 10.21
N LEU A 327 7.83 -23.82 9.75
CA LEU A 327 6.87 -22.91 10.38
C LEU A 327 6.55 -23.22 11.84
N GLN A 328 6.61 -24.48 12.23
CA GLN A 328 6.34 -24.85 13.62
C GLN A 328 7.44 -24.35 14.58
N GLN A 329 8.67 -24.20 14.08
CA GLN A 329 9.84 -23.79 14.87
C GLN A 329 10.22 -22.32 14.65
N HIS A 330 9.91 -21.76 13.48
CA HIS A 330 10.28 -20.40 13.06
C HIS A 330 9.09 -19.67 12.42
N GLN A 331 9.16 -18.34 12.32
CA GLN A 331 8.13 -17.57 11.60
C GLN A 331 8.18 -17.84 10.08
N THR A 332 7.03 -17.64 9.41
CA THR A 332 6.81 -17.79 7.96
C THR A 332 7.90 -17.14 7.11
N GLU A 333 8.36 -15.96 7.52
CA GLU A 333 9.33 -15.15 6.79
C GLU A 333 10.72 -15.80 6.74
N VAL A 334 11.09 -16.60 7.74
CA VAL A 334 12.43 -17.20 7.88
C VAL A 334 12.51 -18.59 7.24
N CYS A 335 11.39 -19.27 7.09
CA CYS A 335 11.38 -20.65 6.57
C CYS A 335 11.82 -20.71 5.10
N PRO A 336 12.61 -21.72 4.69
CA PRO A 336 12.99 -21.89 3.30
C PRO A 336 11.75 -22.22 2.45
N LYS A 337 11.59 -21.50 1.34
CA LYS A 337 10.47 -21.67 0.42
C LYS A 337 10.88 -22.70 -0.64
N GLN A 338 10.20 -23.83 -0.66
CA GLN A 338 10.54 -24.97 -1.49
C GLN A 338 9.61 -25.07 -2.71
N PHE A 339 10.07 -25.77 -3.74
CA PHE A 339 9.29 -26.08 -4.94
C PHE A 339 8.59 -24.86 -5.57
N PRO A 340 9.32 -23.76 -5.88
CA PRO A 340 8.71 -22.61 -6.54
C PRO A 340 8.22 -23.01 -7.93
N GLN A 341 6.95 -22.74 -8.22
CA GLN A 341 6.31 -23.05 -9.49
C GLN A 341 5.54 -21.83 -10.00
N GLN A 342 5.56 -21.63 -11.31
CA GLN A 342 4.86 -20.51 -11.92
C GLN A 342 3.36 -20.79 -11.98
N LEU A 343 2.56 -19.84 -11.51
CA LEU A 343 1.10 -19.90 -11.57
C LEU A 343 0.65 -19.77 -13.02
N SER A 344 0.04 -20.84 -13.53
CA SER A 344 -0.52 -20.91 -14.87
C SER A 344 -1.93 -21.51 -14.81
N ASN A 345 -2.87 -20.91 -15.55
CA ASN A 345 -4.26 -21.39 -15.64
C ASN A 345 -4.95 -21.62 -14.28
N GLY A 346 -4.64 -20.80 -13.28
CA GLY A 346 -5.26 -20.89 -11.94
C GLY A 346 -4.69 -21.99 -11.04
N GLY A 347 -3.55 -22.59 -11.39
CA GLY A 347 -2.90 -23.58 -10.54
C GLY A 347 -1.41 -23.73 -10.82
N VAL A 348 -0.79 -24.69 -10.12
CA VAL A 348 0.62 -25.03 -10.26
C VAL A 348 0.81 -26.54 -10.34
N LEU A 349 1.75 -26.98 -11.17
CA LEU A 349 2.19 -28.37 -11.25
C LEU A 349 3.41 -28.55 -10.35
N VAL A 350 3.31 -29.38 -9.32
CA VAL A 350 4.37 -29.54 -8.31
C VAL A 350 4.54 -31.01 -7.92
N THR A 351 5.77 -31.39 -7.54
CA THR A 351 6.11 -32.71 -7.02
C THR A 351 6.78 -32.55 -5.66
N PHE A 352 6.21 -33.14 -4.60
CA PHE A 352 6.75 -33.04 -3.25
C PHE A 352 7.64 -34.24 -2.92
N GLY A 353 8.87 -33.98 -2.49
CA GLY A 353 9.83 -35.04 -2.16
C GLY A 353 9.66 -35.69 -0.78
N GLN A 354 8.86 -35.11 0.12
CA GLN A 354 8.77 -35.55 1.52
C GLN A 354 7.35 -35.39 2.10
N VAL A 355 6.98 -36.32 3.01
CA VAL A 355 5.74 -36.28 3.79
C VAL A 355 5.79 -35.08 4.75
N ASN A 356 4.94 -34.08 4.52
CA ASN A 356 4.82 -32.89 5.39
C ASN A 356 3.46 -32.22 5.17
N GLU A 357 3.12 -31.24 6.01
CA GLU A 357 2.10 -30.24 5.65
C GLU A 357 2.84 -29.04 5.03
N TYR A 358 2.35 -28.51 3.92
CA TYR A 358 2.96 -27.36 3.27
C TYR A 358 2.00 -26.18 3.25
N VAL A 359 2.52 -25.00 3.54
CA VAL A 359 1.79 -23.72 3.49
C VAL A 359 2.14 -23.02 2.16
N PRO A 360 1.14 -22.58 1.38
CA PRO A 360 1.40 -21.87 0.13
C PRO A 360 1.89 -20.44 0.43
N CYS A 361 2.90 -20.02 -0.32
CA CYS A 361 3.43 -18.67 -0.32
C CYS A 361 3.46 -18.13 -1.76
N TYR A 362 2.98 -16.91 -1.95
CA TYR A 362 2.83 -16.29 -3.27
C TYR A 362 3.79 -15.11 -3.46
N LEU A 363 4.26 -14.95 -4.70
CA LEU A 363 5.00 -13.80 -5.19
C LEU A 363 4.33 -13.28 -6.47
N SER A 364 4.02 -11.98 -6.50
CA SER A 364 3.34 -11.34 -7.64
C SER A 364 4.18 -11.38 -8.91
N ALA A 365 3.55 -11.28 -10.08
CA ALA A 365 4.27 -11.31 -11.36
C ALA A 365 5.20 -10.09 -11.50
N SER A 366 4.79 -8.93 -10.97
CA SER A 366 5.61 -7.72 -10.90
C SER A 366 6.86 -7.89 -10.04
N ALA A 367 6.76 -8.52 -8.87
CA ALA A 367 7.90 -8.83 -8.01
C ALA A 367 8.76 -9.99 -8.55
N SER A 368 8.15 -10.88 -9.33
CA SER A 368 8.85 -11.98 -10.00
C SER A 368 9.77 -11.49 -11.11
N ALA A 369 9.43 -10.39 -11.78
CA ALA A 369 10.25 -9.80 -12.85
C ALA A 369 11.58 -9.22 -12.34
N SER A 370 11.69 -8.93 -11.04
CA SER A 370 12.91 -8.45 -10.38
C SER A 370 13.64 -9.56 -9.60
N ALA A 371 13.11 -10.78 -9.57
CA ALA A 371 13.74 -11.91 -8.88
C ALA A 371 14.90 -12.48 -9.72
N THR A 372 16.02 -12.76 -9.06
CA THR A 372 17.16 -13.44 -9.70
C THR A 372 17.13 -14.92 -9.32
N VAL A 373 17.23 -15.80 -10.32
CA VAL A 373 17.36 -17.24 -10.12
C VAL A 373 18.86 -17.54 -10.04
N VAL A 374 19.36 -17.89 -8.86
CA VAL A 374 20.74 -18.31 -8.64
C VAL A 374 20.69 -19.77 -8.15
N ASP A 375 21.33 -20.68 -8.88
CA ASP A 375 21.41 -22.12 -8.55
C ASP A 375 20.05 -22.81 -8.33
N GLY A 376 19.01 -22.42 -9.07
CA GLY A 376 17.67 -23.01 -8.96
C GLY A 376 16.87 -22.52 -7.74
N GLU A 377 17.42 -21.59 -6.95
CA GLU A 377 16.75 -20.92 -5.84
C GLU A 377 16.34 -19.51 -6.28
N ILE A 378 15.05 -19.19 -6.13
CA ILE A 378 14.54 -17.85 -6.45
C ILE A 378 14.91 -16.93 -5.28
N ARG A 379 15.77 -15.93 -5.53
CA ARG A 379 16.02 -14.81 -4.62
C ARG A 379 15.18 -13.61 -5.04
N PRO A 380 13.96 -13.46 -4.51
CA PRO A 380 13.11 -12.34 -4.88
C PRO A 380 13.60 -11.04 -4.22
N ALA A 381 13.38 -9.91 -4.90
CA ALA A 381 13.62 -8.58 -4.33
C ALA A 381 12.60 -8.24 -3.23
N GLU A 382 11.43 -8.88 -3.25
CA GLU A 382 10.35 -8.75 -2.27
C GLU A 382 10.07 -10.11 -1.60
N ALA A 383 9.68 -10.10 -0.33
CA ALA A 383 9.40 -11.33 0.39
C ALA A 383 8.12 -12.01 -0.12
N PHE A 384 8.14 -13.34 -0.19
CA PHE A 384 6.94 -14.14 -0.45
C PHE A 384 5.88 -13.90 0.64
N GLN A 385 4.62 -13.73 0.25
CA GLN A 385 3.49 -13.64 1.16
C GLN A 385 2.92 -15.05 1.43
N CYS A 386 3.00 -15.53 2.67
CA CYS A 386 2.58 -16.87 3.05
C CYS A 386 1.17 -16.90 3.70
N PHE A 387 0.38 -17.94 3.40
CA PHE A 387 -1.01 -18.08 3.84
C PHE A 387 -1.18 -19.23 4.84
N GLU A 388 -0.80 -18.99 6.10
CA GLU A 388 -0.73 -20.02 7.17
C GLU A 388 -2.06 -20.74 7.49
N SER A 389 -3.19 -20.11 7.19
CA SER A 389 -4.52 -20.68 7.36
C SER A 389 -4.81 -21.84 6.42
N ILE A 390 -4.02 -21.98 5.36
CA ILE A 390 -4.19 -22.98 4.31
C ILE A 390 -3.02 -23.95 4.33
N ARG A 391 -3.34 -25.24 4.28
CA ARG A 391 -2.34 -26.30 4.35
C ARG A 391 -2.65 -27.39 3.35
N LEU A 392 -1.65 -27.77 2.58
CA LEU A 392 -1.65 -28.95 1.74
C LEU A 392 -1.05 -30.11 2.53
N ARG A 393 -1.74 -31.24 2.59
CA ARG A 393 -1.23 -32.44 3.27
C ARG A 393 -0.57 -33.39 2.29
N VAL A 394 0.74 -33.53 2.38
CA VAL A 394 1.49 -34.50 1.59
C VAL A 394 1.62 -35.80 2.37
N LYS A 395 1.20 -36.91 1.77
CA LYS A 395 1.13 -38.22 2.40
C LYS A 395 1.97 -39.26 1.66
N ASP A 396 2.35 -40.31 2.37
CA ASP A 396 2.93 -41.50 1.73
C ASP A 396 1.82 -42.23 0.94
N GLN A 397 2.14 -42.75 -0.25
CA GLN A 397 1.25 -43.58 -1.05
C GLN A 397 0.74 -44.80 -0.24
N LYS A 398 1.59 -45.35 0.64
CA LYS A 398 1.24 -46.50 1.50
C LYS A 398 0.24 -46.17 2.61
N SER A 399 -0.06 -44.89 2.85
CA SER A 399 -0.95 -44.44 3.93
C SER A 399 -2.44 -44.43 3.56
N VAL A 400 -2.80 -44.92 2.37
CA VAL A 400 -4.21 -45.05 1.95
C VAL A 400 -4.88 -46.18 2.75
N PRO A 401 -6.01 -45.91 3.44
CA PRO A 401 -6.77 -46.95 4.13
C PRO A 401 -7.15 -48.08 3.16
N GLY A 402 -6.76 -49.32 3.46
CA GLY A 402 -7.02 -50.49 2.62
C GLY A 402 -5.88 -50.89 1.66
N TRP A 403 -4.77 -50.15 1.61
CA TRP A 403 -3.62 -50.50 0.76
C TRP A 403 -3.05 -51.89 1.06
N SER A 404 -3.02 -52.30 2.33
CA SER A 404 -2.50 -53.61 2.76
C SER A 404 -3.40 -54.80 2.35
N LEU A 405 -4.63 -54.57 1.90
CA LEU A 405 -5.54 -55.63 1.45
C LEU A 405 -5.29 -56.03 -0.02
N ASN A 406 -4.55 -55.21 -0.77
CA ASN A 406 -4.32 -55.39 -2.21
C ASN A 406 -2.89 -55.82 -2.55
N GLN A 407 -2.08 -56.27 -1.57
CA GLN A 407 -0.85 -56.98 -1.94
C GLN A 407 -1.24 -58.31 -2.59
N PRO A 408 -0.97 -58.52 -3.90
CA PRO A 408 -1.09 -59.86 -4.45
C PRO A 408 -0.14 -60.75 -3.65
N GLN A 409 -0.67 -61.86 -3.12
CA GLN A 409 0.14 -62.97 -2.62
C GLN A 409 1.06 -63.44 -3.76
N GLN A 410 2.24 -62.87 -3.85
CA GLN A 410 3.25 -63.23 -4.82
C GLN A 410 4.50 -63.73 -4.09
N VAL A 411 4.29 -64.54 -3.05
CA VAL A 411 5.34 -65.38 -2.43
C VAL A 411 4.68 -66.65 -1.86
N GLU A 412 4.06 -67.49 -2.70
CA GLU A 412 3.76 -68.89 -2.35
C GLU A 412 3.38 -69.72 -3.59
N ALA A 413 4.20 -69.69 -4.64
CA ALA A 413 4.04 -70.60 -5.79
C ALA A 413 5.37 -70.95 -6.50
N ILE A 414 6.50 -70.96 -5.78
CA ILE A 414 7.79 -71.44 -6.31
C ILE A 414 8.50 -72.38 -5.31
N SER A 415 7.78 -73.17 -4.52
CA SER A 415 8.42 -74.18 -3.65
C SER A 415 7.74 -75.55 -3.56
N THR A 416 6.86 -75.89 -4.51
CA THR A 416 6.33 -77.26 -4.63
C THR A 416 6.31 -77.74 -6.06
N MET A 417 7.47 -77.76 -6.71
CA MET A 417 7.77 -78.67 -7.83
C MET A 417 9.26 -79.07 -7.75
N GLU A 418 9.65 -79.70 -6.66
CA GLU A 418 10.84 -80.55 -6.63
C GLU A 418 10.73 -81.57 -5.49
N LYS A 419 10.09 -82.71 -5.78
CA LYS A 419 10.50 -84.04 -5.31
C LYS A 419 9.75 -85.16 -6.02
#